data_AF-A0A7J3MZG6-F1
#
_entry.id   AF-A0A7J3MZG6-F1
#
_cell.length_a   1.000
_cell.length_b   1.000
_cell.length_c   1.000
_cell.angle_alpha   90.00
_cell.angle_beta   90.00
_cell.angle_gamma   90.00
#
_symmetry.space_group_name_H-M   'P 1'
#
loop_
_entity.id
_entity.type
_entity.pdbx_description
1 polymer ?
#
loop_
_entity_poly.entity_id
_entity_poly.type
_entity_poly.pdbx_seq_one_letter_code
_entity_poly.pdbx_strand_id
1 'polypeptide(L)'
;MSITIEKIATCLGQSISDVYGRKIGVVVGVYSEIDGKVTGVEIMINDSTYETIPAERLENKDDGIKVLPEWLVEAQKLERKLDILRKRIKALEELYKKNQVPQHAYKELKEKFDKEINKVKIETKSLKDVIRKRQYDIENFIIHIEKAMTNLMISYTSGELPENGFKVSADFMRYAKQTALDEKKDIEKHTSLLSKLEEELTSVLQSFEPEKADEIVNVNIQSGPIAVKVTS
;
A
#
# COMPACT_ATOMS: atom_id res chain seq x y z
N MET A 1 -7.23 10.09 -10.92
CA MET A 1 -8.46 10.72 -11.44
C MET A 1 -9.20 11.27 -10.26
N SER A 2 -9.64 12.53 -10.29
CA SER A 2 -10.54 13.08 -9.28
C SER A 2 -11.96 12.62 -9.59
N ILE A 3 -12.70 12.20 -8.56
CA ILE A 3 -14.12 11.89 -8.70
C ILE A 3 -14.88 13.22 -8.65
N THR A 4 -15.67 13.49 -9.68
CA THR A 4 -16.50 14.70 -9.78
C THR A 4 -17.80 14.51 -9.02
N ILE A 5 -18.33 15.58 -8.44
CA ILE A 5 -19.60 15.57 -7.71
C ILE A 5 -20.78 15.01 -8.51
N GLU A 6 -20.84 15.28 -9.81
CA GLU A 6 -21.89 14.78 -10.72
C GLU A 6 -21.99 13.26 -10.72
N LYS A 7 -20.85 12.56 -10.63
CA LYS A 7 -20.81 11.09 -10.62
C LYS A 7 -21.21 10.48 -9.28
N ILE A 8 -20.99 11.20 -8.17
CA ILE A 8 -21.40 10.74 -6.85
C ILE A 8 -22.85 11.10 -6.57
N ALA A 9 -23.33 12.22 -7.11
CA ALA A 9 -24.70 12.67 -6.97
C ALA A 9 -25.70 11.63 -7.46
N THR A 10 -25.36 10.86 -8.51
CA THR A 10 -26.20 9.75 -9.00
C THR A 10 -26.23 8.55 -8.05
N CYS A 11 -25.25 8.42 -7.15
CA CYS A 11 -25.18 7.35 -6.15
C CYS A 11 -25.86 7.72 -4.82
N LEU A 12 -26.33 8.96 -4.63
CA LEU A 12 -27.05 9.35 -3.42
C LEU A 12 -28.32 8.51 -3.23
N GLY A 13 -28.50 7.98 -2.03
CA GLY A 13 -29.57 7.05 -1.67
C GLY A 13 -29.38 5.63 -2.20
N GLN A 14 -28.30 5.33 -2.92
CA GLN A 14 -28.01 3.99 -3.43
C GLN A 14 -27.11 3.20 -2.48
N SER A 15 -27.23 1.87 -2.53
CA SER A 15 -26.33 0.98 -1.80
C SER A 15 -24.96 0.98 -2.46
N ILE A 16 -23.92 1.09 -1.65
CA ILE A 16 -22.52 1.06 -2.09
C ILE A 16 -21.85 -0.22 -1.60
N SER A 17 -21.03 -0.80 -2.47
CA SER A 17 -20.26 -2.02 -2.19
C SER A 17 -18.77 -1.76 -2.20
N ASP A 18 -18.00 -2.62 -1.53
CA ASP A 18 -16.56 -2.67 -1.69
C ASP A 18 -16.15 -3.31 -3.03
N VAL A 19 -14.85 -3.30 -3.29
CA VAL A 19 -14.26 -3.94 -4.48
C VAL A 19 -14.43 -5.45 -4.54
N TYR A 20 -14.81 -6.10 -3.43
CA TYR A 20 -15.12 -7.53 -3.34
C TYR A 20 -16.63 -7.81 -3.50
N GLY A 21 -17.44 -6.77 -3.64
CA GLY A 21 -18.89 -6.84 -3.85
C GLY A 21 -19.73 -6.76 -2.57
N ARG A 22 -19.10 -6.74 -1.39
CA ARG A 22 -19.81 -6.69 -0.10
C ARG A 22 -20.51 -5.34 0.05
N LYS A 23 -21.79 -5.36 0.40
CA LYS A 23 -22.55 -4.13 0.66
C LYS A 23 -22.02 -3.48 1.94
N ILE A 24 -21.57 -2.24 1.84
CA ILE A 24 -21.04 -1.46 2.97
C ILE A 24 -22.16 -0.65 3.63
N GLY A 25 -23.06 -0.10 2.82
CA GLY A 25 -24.14 0.73 3.34
C GLY A 25 -24.86 1.48 2.23
N VAL A 26 -25.46 2.62 2.60
CA VAL A 26 -26.16 3.54 1.69
C VAL A 26 -25.48 4.90 1.71
N VAL A 27 -25.25 5.48 0.54
CA VAL A 27 -24.67 6.83 0.43
C VAL A 27 -25.72 7.87 0.80
N VAL A 28 -25.45 8.67 1.84
CA VAL A 28 -26.41 9.65 2.37
C VAL A 28 -25.95 11.10 2.23
N GLY A 29 -24.65 11.33 1.98
CA GLY A 29 -24.11 12.67 1.84
C GLY A 29 -22.80 12.70 1.05
N VAL A 30 -22.44 13.88 0.55
CA VAL A 30 -21.22 14.12 -0.22
C VAL A 30 -20.53 15.36 0.33
N TYR A 31 -19.23 15.27 0.56
CA TYR A 31 -18.39 16.41 0.91
C TYR A 31 -17.56 16.82 -0.30
N SER A 32 -17.59 18.10 -0.65
CA SER A 32 -16.83 18.65 -1.77
C SER A 32 -16.24 20.02 -1.43
N GLU A 33 -15.13 20.34 -2.07
CA GLU A 33 -14.54 21.68 -2.06
C GLU A 33 -15.31 22.63 -2.99
N ILE A 34 -14.97 23.93 -2.91
CA ILE A 34 -15.63 25.01 -3.69
C ILE A 34 -15.43 24.80 -5.20
N ASP A 35 -14.33 24.14 -5.60
CA ASP A 35 -14.03 23.79 -6.98
C ASP A 35 -14.82 22.56 -7.51
N GLY A 36 -15.68 21.96 -6.67
CA GLY A 36 -16.49 20.79 -7.02
C GLY A 36 -15.74 19.45 -6.89
N LYS A 37 -14.51 19.46 -6.38
CA LYS A 37 -13.75 18.24 -6.10
C LYS A 37 -14.29 17.55 -4.86
N VAL A 38 -14.65 16.27 -4.98
CA VAL A 38 -15.10 15.50 -3.83
C VAL A 38 -13.94 15.17 -2.89
N THR A 39 -14.14 15.43 -1.61
CA THR A 39 -13.23 15.09 -0.52
C THR A 39 -13.65 13.83 0.22
N GLY A 40 -14.94 13.52 0.26
CA GLY A 40 -15.46 12.29 0.85
C GLY A 40 -16.95 12.10 0.66
N VAL A 41 -17.44 10.95 1.12
CA VAL A 41 -18.85 10.53 1.04
C VAL A 41 -19.28 10.01 2.40
N GLU A 42 -20.46 10.42 2.86
CA GLU A 42 -21.07 9.91 4.10
C GLU A 42 -21.88 8.65 3.78
N ILE A 43 -21.58 7.55 4.47
CA ILE A 43 -22.28 6.28 4.30
C ILE A 43 -22.99 5.91 5.60
N MET A 44 -24.28 5.61 5.49
CA MET A 44 -25.05 4.94 6.54
C MET A 44 -24.79 3.43 6.45
N ILE A 45 -24.09 2.86 7.43
CA ILE A 45 -23.80 1.42 7.53
C ILE A 45 -25.02 0.69 8.11
N ASN A 46 -25.63 1.29 9.13
CA ASN A 46 -26.88 0.87 9.75
C ASN A 46 -27.57 2.10 10.36
N ASP A 47 -28.77 1.92 10.92
CA ASP A 47 -29.59 3.03 11.47
C ASP A 47 -28.88 3.87 12.55
N SER A 48 -27.81 3.35 13.16
CA SER A 48 -27.07 3.99 14.24
C SER A 48 -25.61 4.32 13.91
N THR A 49 -25.11 3.92 12.75
CA THR A 49 -23.68 4.00 12.41
C THR A 49 -23.51 4.64 11.05
N TYR A 50 -22.80 5.75 11.05
CA TYR A 50 -22.42 6.51 9.87
C TYR A 50 -20.90 6.59 9.82
N GLU A 51 -20.32 6.47 8.63
CA GLU A 51 -18.89 6.59 8.38
C GLU A 51 -18.66 7.51 7.18
N THR A 52 -17.74 8.47 7.35
CA THR A 52 -17.24 9.27 6.24
C THR A 52 -16.10 8.53 5.52
N ILE A 53 -16.31 8.16 4.26
CA ILE A 53 -15.28 7.57 3.41
C ILE A 53 -14.54 8.67 2.65
N PRO A 54 -13.21 8.79 2.78
CA PRO A 54 -12.44 9.76 2.02
C PRO A 54 -12.42 9.39 0.53
N ALA A 55 -12.35 10.41 -0.33
CA ALA A 55 -12.36 10.23 -1.79
C ALA A 55 -11.23 9.34 -2.31
N GLU A 56 -10.13 9.21 -1.56
CA GLU A 56 -9.00 8.33 -1.89
C GLU A 56 -9.35 6.83 -1.81
N ARG A 57 -10.38 6.47 -1.01
CA ARG A 57 -10.90 5.12 -0.88
C ARG A 57 -12.04 4.84 -1.85
N LEU A 58 -12.36 5.78 -2.76
CA LEU A 58 -13.42 5.59 -3.74
C LEU A 58 -12.81 5.27 -5.10
N GLU A 59 -13.31 4.22 -5.74
CA GLU A 59 -12.93 3.81 -7.09
C GLU A 59 -14.16 3.84 -7.99
N ASN A 60 -14.09 4.57 -9.10
CA ASN A 60 -15.16 4.61 -10.09
C ASN A 60 -14.97 3.48 -11.10
N LYS A 61 -15.83 2.47 -11.06
CA LYS A 61 -15.90 1.39 -12.07
C LYS A 61 -17.13 1.55 -12.95
N ASP A 62 -17.22 0.75 -14.01
CA ASP A 62 -18.35 0.76 -14.95
C ASP A 62 -19.69 0.41 -14.27
N ASP A 63 -19.63 -0.39 -13.20
CA ASP A 63 -20.76 -0.79 -12.33
C ASP A 63 -20.97 0.17 -11.13
N GLY A 64 -20.47 1.41 -11.25
CA GLY A 64 -20.61 2.45 -10.24
C GLY A 64 -19.42 2.57 -9.28
N ILE A 65 -19.64 3.32 -8.20
CA ILE A 65 -18.60 3.65 -7.21
C ILE A 65 -18.43 2.50 -6.24
N LYS A 66 -17.19 2.07 -6.05
CA LYS A 66 -16.80 1.03 -5.09
C LYS A 66 -15.89 1.61 -4.02
N VAL A 67 -15.97 1.04 -2.81
CA VAL A 67 -15.10 1.39 -1.69
C VAL A 67 -13.89 0.46 -1.66
N LEU A 68 -12.70 1.05 -1.63
CA LEU A 68 -11.44 0.37 -1.37
C LEU A 68 -11.23 0.22 0.14
N PRO A 69 -10.82 -0.97 0.61
CA PRO A 69 -10.30 -1.14 1.96
C PRO A 69 -9.12 -0.19 2.22
N GLU A 70 -9.00 0.30 3.45
CA GLU A 70 -7.94 1.23 3.83
C GLU A 70 -6.53 0.65 3.58
N TRP A 71 -6.32 -0.61 3.99
CA TRP A 71 -5.05 -1.32 3.79
C TRP A 71 -4.65 -1.39 2.31
N LEU A 72 -5.62 -1.49 1.39
CA LEU A 72 -5.37 -1.60 -0.04
C LEU A 72 -4.93 -0.26 -0.62
N VAL A 73 -5.55 0.84 -0.20
CA VAL A 73 -5.14 2.19 -0.60
C VAL A 73 -3.73 2.50 -0.11
N GLU A 74 -3.43 2.15 1.15
CA GLU A 74 -2.10 2.33 1.72
C GLU A 74 -1.04 1.48 1.00
N ALA A 75 -1.36 0.22 0.69
CA ALA A 75 -0.48 -0.67 -0.07
C ALA A 75 -0.15 -0.09 -1.44
N GLN A 76 -1.15 0.30 -2.23
CA GLN A 76 -0.93 0.88 -3.55
C GLN A 76 -0.11 2.17 -3.51
N LYS A 77 -0.37 3.05 -2.52
CA LYS A 77 0.40 4.27 -2.31
C LYS A 77 1.86 3.95 -2.01
N LEU A 78 2.11 3.01 -1.10
CA LEU A 78 3.45 2.66 -0.66
C LEU A 78 4.23 1.91 -1.74
N GLU A 79 3.60 0.99 -2.48
CA GLU A 79 4.18 0.31 -3.63
C GLU A 79 4.66 1.31 -4.69
N ARG A 80 3.80 2.29 -5.04
CA ARG A 80 4.17 3.36 -5.97
C ARG A 80 5.34 4.19 -5.43
N LYS A 81 5.34 4.51 -4.13
CA LYS A 81 6.39 5.29 -3.49
C LYS A 81 7.73 4.56 -3.52
N LEU A 82 7.75 3.27 -3.20
CA LEU A 82 8.92 2.39 -3.28
C LEU A 82 9.47 2.32 -4.70
N ASP A 83 8.62 2.09 -5.70
CA ASP A 83 9.06 2.00 -7.10
C ASP A 83 9.69 3.31 -7.60
N ILE A 84 9.05 4.46 -7.31
CA ILE A 84 9.58 5.78 -7.68
C ILE A 84 10.90 6.05 -6.96
N LEU A 85 10.98 5.78 -5.66
CA LEU A 85 12.19 5.99 -4.86
C LEU A 85 13.35 5.16 -5.40
N ARG A 86 13.13 3.87 -5.66
CA ARG A 86 14.09 2.95 -6.28
C ARG A 86 14.62 3.50 -7.62
N LYS A 87 13.72 3.93 -8.51
CA LYS A 87 14.09 4.49 -9.83
C LYS A 87 14.91 5.77 -9.70
N ARG A 88 14.53 6.66 -8.77
CA ARG A 88 15.25 7.92 -8.53
C ARG A 88 16.65 7.71 -7.97
N ILE A 89 16.83 6.74 -7.06
CA ILE A 89 18.16 6.39 -6.53
C ILE A 89 19.05 5.86 -7.66
N LYS A 90 18.56 4.90 -8.45
CA LYS A 90 19.31 4.39 -9.62
C LYS A 90 19.73 5.51 -10.57
N ALA A 91 18.80 6.42 -10.90
CA ALA A 91 19.09 7.54 -11.79
C ALA A 91 20.13 8.50 -11.21
N LEU A 92 20.04 8.84 -9.91
CA LEU A 92 21.02 9.70 -9.25
C LEU A 92 22.43 9.09 -9.30
N GLU A 93 22.54 7.80 -9.00
CA GLU A 93 23.82 7.09 -8.98
C GLU A 93 24.41 6.96 -10.40
N GLU A 94 23.58 6.68 -11.42
CA GLU A 94 24.02 6.67 -12.82
C GLU A 94 24.51 8.04 -13.31
N LEU A 95 23.80 9.11 -12.95
CA LEU A 95 24.20 10.48 -13.31
C LEU A 95 25.51 10.88 -12.62
N TYR A 96 25.70 10.47 -11.37
CA TYR A 96 26.95 10.70 -10.64
C TYR A 96 28.13 9.93 -11.27
N LYS A 97 27.94 8.66 -11.62
CA LYS A 97 28.96 7.85 -12.34
C LYS A 97 29.36 8.46 -13.69
N LYS A 98 28.43 9.12 -14.38
CA LYS A 98 28.70 9.82 -15.65
C LYS A 98 29.30 11.23 -15.47
N ASN A 99 29.63 11.64 -14.24
CA ASN A 99 30.07 12.99 -13.89
C ASN A 99 29.09 14.09 -14.36
N GLN A 100 27.80 13.77 -14.48
CA GLN A 100 26.76 14.71 -14.94
C GLN A 100 26.11 15.50 -13.80
N VAL A 101 26.45 15.16 -12.55
CA VAL A 101 25.92 15.82 -11.34
C VAL A 101 27.10 16.28 -10.46
N PRO A 102 27.15 17.57 -10.08
CA PRO A 102 28.15 18.06 -9.14
C PRO A 102 28.08 17.35 -7.79
N GLN A 103 29.22 17.14 -7.14
CA GLN A 103 29.32 16.41 -5.87
C GLN A 103 28.43 16.99 -4.75
N HIS A 104 28.31 18.32 -4.67
CA HIS A 104 27.45 18.97 -3.66
C HIS A 104 25.96 18.64 -3.88
N ALA A 105 25.49 18.67 -5.13
CA ALA A 105 24.11 18.36 -5.49
C ALA A 105 23.80 16.86 -5.30
N TYR A 106 24.76 15.98 -5.60
CA TYR A 106 24.64 14.55 -5.32
C TYR A 106 24.50 14.28 -3.83
N LYS A 107 25.36 14.85 -2.99
CA LYS A 107 25.33 14.65 -1.53
C LYS A 107 24.01 15.12 -0.92
N GLU A 108 23.50 16.28 -1.33
CA GLU A 108 22.21 16.80 -0.86
C GLU A 108 21.04 15.87 -1.24
N LEU A 109 20.99 15.40 -2.48
CA LEU A 109 19.94 14.48 -2.93
C LEU A 109 20.04 13.10 -2.26
N LYS A 110 21.27 12.60 -2.04
CA LYS A 110 21.50 11.34 -1.33
C LYS A 110 20.99 11.41 0.10
N GLU A 111 21.30 12.49 0.83
CA GLU A 111 20.79 12.68 2.19
C GLU A 111 19.24 12.77 2.22
N LYS A 112 18.62 13.43 1.23
CA LYS A 112 17.16 13.45 1.09
C LYS A 112 16.58 12.05 0.85
N PHE A 113 17.20 11.26 -0.02
CA PHE A 113 16.76 9.89 -0.29
C PHE A 113 16.98 8.97 0.92
N ASP A 114 18.06 9.11 1.67
CA ASP A 114 18.29 8.32 2.90
C ASP A 114 17.20 8.56 3.95
N LYS A 115 16.79 9.82 4.13
CA LYS A 115 15.66 10.16 5.01
C LYS A 115 14.36 9.52 4.51
N GLU A 116 14.08 9.60 3.21
CA GLU A 116 12.88 9.02 2.63
C GLU A 116 12.89 7.48 2.69
N ILE A 117 14.03 6.83 2.50
CA ILE A 117 14.21 5.38 2.65
C ILE A 117 13.84 4.96 4.07
N ASN A 118 14.34 5.66 5.09
CA ASN A 118 14.03 5.34 6.48
C ASN A 118 12.53 5.51 6.78
N LYS A 119 11.91 6.59 6.26
CA LYS A 119 10.46 6.81 6.39
C LYS A 119 9.66 5.67 5.74
N VAL A 120 10.00 5.33 4.50
CA VAL A 120 9.33 4.25 3.76
C VAL A 120 9.50 2.91 4.44
N LYS A 121 10.67 2.58 5.02
CA LYS A 121 10.87 1.34 5.79
C LYS A 121 9.94 1.25 7.00
N ILE A 122 9.75 2.36 7.72
CA ILE A 122 8.83 2.41 8.87
C ILE A 122 7.38 2.24 8.40
N GLU A 123 6.97 2.97 7.36
CA GLU A 123 5.65 2.85 6.74
C GLU A 123 5.36 1.41 6.28
N THR A 124 6.33 0.76 5.62
CA THR A 124 6.20 -0.63 5.16
C THR A 124 6.04 -1.61 6.30
N LYS A 125 6.81 -1.45 7.38
CA LYS A 125 6.67 -2.31 8.55
C LYS A 125 5.27 -2.16 9.19
N SER A 126 4.82 -0.92 9.37
CA SER A 126 3.50 -0.63 9.92
C SER A 126 2.38 -1.23 9.07
N LEU A 127 2.45 -1.04 7.75
CA LEU A 127 1.45 -1.59 6.83
C LEU A 127 1.45 -3.13 6.83
N LYS A 128 2.63 -3.77 6.89
CA LYS A 128 2.72 -5.23 6.99
C LYS A 128 2.02 -5.77 8.24
N ASP A 129 2.11 -5.06 9.36
CA ASP A 129 1.41 -5.45 10.59
C ASP A 129 -0.11 -5.29 10.46
N VAL A 130 -0.58 -4.21 9.81
CA VAL A 130 -2.01 -4.02 9.48
C VAL A 130 -2.52 -5.15 8.57
N ILE A 131 -1.79 -5.45 7.49
CA ILE A 131 -2.14 -6.51 6.54
C ILE A 131 -2.16 -7.89 7.21
N ARG A 132 -1.19 -8.21 8.08
CA ARG A 132 -1.17 -9.46 8.85
C ARG A 132 -2.37 -9.60 9.77
N LYS A 133 -2.72 -8.54 10.49
CA LYS A 133 -3.92 -8.52 11.33
C LYS A 133 -5.17 -8.77 10.49
N ARG A 134 -5.29 -8.07 9.36
CA ARG A 134 -6.42 -8.26 8.44
C ARG A 134 -6.48 -9.68 7.86
N GLN A 135 -5.34 -10.25 7.51
CA GLN A 135 -5.25 -11.64 7.03
C GLN A 135 -5.77 -12.61 8.10
N TYR A 136 -5.35 -12.45 9.35
CA TYR A 136 -5.83 -13.25 10.47
C TYR A 136 -7.35 -13.13 10.67
N ASP A 137 -7.89 -11.90 10.59
CA ASP A 137 -9.33 -11.66 10.70
C ASP A 137 -10.12 -12.36 9.59
N ILE A 138 -9.62 -12.33 8.35
CA ILE A 138 -10.25 -12.99 7.20
C ILE A 138 -10.20 -14.52 7.36
N GLU A 139 -9.08 -15.08 7.80
CA GLU A 139 -8.94 -16.52 8.01
C GLU A 139 -9.89 -17.02 9.10
N ASN A 140 -10.00 -16.29 10.21
CA ASN A 140 -10.97 -16.60 11.26
C ASN A 140 -12.41 -16.48 10.76
N PHE A 141 -12.71 -15.45 9.96
CA PHE A 141 -14.03 -15.27 9.37
C PHE A 141 -14.41 -16.44 8.45
N ILE A 142 -13.47 -16.91 7.61
CA ILE A 142 -13.68 -18.07 6.74
C ILE A 142 -13.99 -19.31 7.58
N ILE A 143 -13.18 -19.60 8.61
CA ILE A 143 -13.39 -20.75 9.50
C ILE A 143 -14.76 -20.64 10.20
N HIS A 144 -15.15 -19.45 10.62
CA HIS A 144 -16.44 -19.21 11.26
C HIS A 144 -17.62 -19.51 10.32
N ILE A 145 -17.55 -19.01 9.08
CA ILE A 145 -18.56 -19.29 8.06
C ILE A 145 -18.62 -20.77 7.70
N GLU A 146 -17.49 -21.48 7.63
CA GLU A 146 -17.45 -22.92 7.36
C GLU A 146 -18.10 -23.75 8.47
N LYS A 147 -17.87 -23.37 9.74
CA LYS A 147 -18.56 -23.98 10.89
C LYS A 147 -20.06 -23.74 10.83
N ALA A 148 -20.49 -22.50 10.57
CA ALA A 148 -21.91 -22.16 10.44
C ALA A 148 -22.58 -22.93 9.28
N MET A 149 -21.90 -23.04 8.13
CA MET A 149 -22.37 -23.80 6.98
C MET A 149 -22.47 -25.30 7.30
N THR A 150 -21.53 -25.85 8.07
CA THR A 150 -21.57 -27.25 8.51
C THR A 150 -22.77 -27.51 9.41
N ASN A 151 -23.03 -26.65 10.39
CA ASN A 151 -24.22 -26.76 11.24
C ASN A 151 -25.51 -26.67 10.43
N LEU A 152 -25.58 -25.73 9.48
CA LEU A 152 -26.71 -25.57 8.58
C LEU A 152 -26.97 -26.83 7.74
N MET A 153 -25.91 -27.47 7.24
CA MET A 153 -26.01 -28.74 6.50
C MET A 153 -26.50 -29.89 7.38
N ILE A 154 -26.04 -29.97 8.63
CA ILE A 154 -26.50 -31.00 9.58
C ILE A 154 -28.00 -30.85 9.84
N SER A 155 -28.47 -29.65 10.23
CA SER A 155 -29.89 -29.40 10.52
C SER A 155 -30.80 -29.60 9.30
N TYR A 156 -30.30 -29.30 8.09
CA TYR A 156 -31.06 -29.65 6.88
C TYR A 156 -31.13 -31.16 6.65
N THR A 157 -30.00 -31.86 6.81
CA THR A 157 -29.92 -33.31 6.59
C THR A 157 -30.68 -34.11 7.63
N SER A 158 -30.79 -33.61 8.88
CA SER A 158 -31.62 -34.21 9.93
C SER A 158 -33.12 -33.95 9.77
N GLY A 159 -33.51 -33.13 8.77
CA GLY A 159 -34.91 -32.77 8.52
C GLY A 159 -35.46 -31.68 9.44
N GLU A 160 -34.60 -30.98 10.20
CA GLU A 160 -35.01 -29.87 11.08
C GLU A 160 -35.32 -28.58 10.31
N LEU A 161 -34.81 -28.44 9.08
CA LEU A 161 -34.94 -27.22 8.28
C LEU A 161 -35.63 -27.45 6.94
N PRO A 162 -36.48 -26.51 6.48
CA PRO A 162 -37.05 -26.57 5.15
C PRO A 162 -35.99 -26.26 4.07
N GLU A 163 -36.12 -26.91 2.91
CA GLU A 163 -35.18 -26.77 1.78
C GLU A 163 -34.99 -25.32 1.33
N ASN A 164 -36.06 -24.52 1.31
CA ASN A 164 -35.98 -23.11 0.92
C ASN A 164 -35.08 -22.31 1.88
N GLY A 165 -35.26 -22.49 3.19
CA GLY A 165 -34.45 -21.80 4.20
C GLY A 165 -32.98 -22.22 4.14
N PHE A 166 -32.73 -23.51 3.88
CA PHE A 166 -31.38 -24.03 3.65
C PHE A 166 -30.72 -23.39 2.43
N LYS A 167 -31.37 -23.42 1.25
CA LYS A 167 -30.82 -22.90 -0.01
C LYS A 167 -30.41 -21.44 0.11
N VAL A 168 -31.34 -20.59 0.55
CA VAL A 168 -31.10 -19.15 0.70
C VAL A 168 -29.96 -18.86 1.67
N SER A 169 -29.94 -19.51 2.83
CA SER A 169 -28.90 -19.31 3.84
C SER A 169 -27.53 -19.80 3.36
N ALA A 170 -27.49 -20.95 2.68
CA ALA A 170 -26.27 -21.52 2.12
C ALA A 170 -25.68 -20.60 1.03
N ASP A 171 -26.51 -19.98 0.20
CA ASP A 171 -26.05 -19.06 -0.84
C ASP A 171 -25.44 -17.78 -0.24
N PHE A 172 -26.04 -17.22 0.81
CA PHE A 172 -25.45 -16.09 1.54
C PHE A 172 -24.07 -16.46 2.13
N MET A 173 -23.94 -17.62 2.77
CA MET A 173 -22.67 -18.07 3.36
C MET A 173 -21.61 -18.36 2.29
N ARG A 174 -21.99 -18.97 1.16
CA ARG A 174 -21.08 -19.20 0.01
C ARG A 174 -20.57 -17.88 -0.55
N TYR A 175 -21.46 -16.90 -0.74
CA TYR A 175 -21.08 -15.57 -1.19
C TYR A 175 -20.13 -14.88 -0.20
N ALA A 176 -20.46 -14.89 1.09
CA ALA A 176 -19.59 -14.33 2.12
C ALA A 176 -18.20 -14.97 2.12
N LYS A 177 -18.12 -16.30 2.05
CA LYS A 177 -16.85 -17.03 1.94
C LYS A 177 -16.09 -16.66 0.67
N GLN A 178 -16.76 -16.58 -0.48
CA GLN A 178 -16.13 -16.25 -1.75
C GLN A 178 -15.49 -14.86 -1.70
N THR A 179 -16.22 -13.83 -1.24
CA THR A 179 -15.67 -12.47 -1.12
C THR A 179 -14.52 -12.40 -0.11
N ALA A 180 -14.52 -13.22 0.95
CA ALA A 180 -13.41 -13.34 1.89
C ALA A 180 -12.16 -13.94 1.26
N LEU A 181 -12.33 -14.98 0.43
CA LEU A 181 -11.24 -15.59 -0.32
C LEU A 181 -10.65 -14.64 -1.37
N ASP A 182 -11.48 -13.83 -2.02
CA ASP A 182 -10.99 -12.86 -3.01
C ASP A 182 -10.19 -11.73 -2.35
N GLU A 183 -10.60 -11.25 -1.17
CA GLU A 183 -9.78 -10.33 -0.38
C GLU A 183 -8.46 -10.97 0.08
N LYS A 184 -8.48 -12.25 0.49
CA LYS A 184 -7.27 -12.97 0.87
C LYS A 184 -6.26 -13.06 -0.29
N LYS A 185 -6.72 -13.32 -1.52
CA LYS A 185 -5.84 -13.33 -2.71
C LYS A 185 -5.19 -11.97 -2.95
N ASP A 186 -5.93 -10.87 -2.79
CA ASP A 186 -5.37 -9.54 -2.94
C ASP A 186 -4.35 -9.23 -1.84
N ILE A 187 -4.60 -9.65 -0.60
CA ILE A 187 -3.62 -9.53 0.49
C ILE A 187 -2.32 -10.26 0.14
N GLU A 188 -2.39 -11.49 -0.36
CA GLU A 188 -1.21 -12.27 -0.77
C GLU A 188 -0.46 -11.59 -1.93
N LYS A 189 -1.19 -11.06 -2.91
CA LYS A 189 -0.64 -10.31 -4.04
C LYS A 189 0.10 -9.05 -3.59
N HIS A 190 -0.52 -8.22 -2.75
CA HIS A 190 0.09 -6.97 -2.30
C HIS A 190 1.24 -7.22 -1.32
N THR A 191 1.15 -8.25 -0.47
CA THR A 191 2.25 -8.64 0.43
C THR A 191 3.49 -9.11 -0.33
N SER A 192 3.29 -9.91 -1.38
CA SER A 192 4.39 -10.39 -2.23
C SER A 192 5.01 -9.26 -3.04
N LEU A 193 4.20 -8.37 -3.63
CA LEU A 193 4.68 -7.20 -4.36
C LEU A 193 5.48 -6.25 -3.46
N LEU A 194 4.96 -5.94 -2.28
CA LEU A 194 5.64 -5.09 -1.31
C LEU A 194 7.01 -5.65 -0.90
N SER A 195 7.08 -6.95 -0.63
CA SER A 195 8.33 -7.62 -0.27
C SER A 195 9.33 -7.62 -1.43
N LYS A 196 8.87 -7.87 -2.66
CA LYS A 196 9.72 -7.76 -3.86
C LYS A 196 10.29 -6.35 -4.05
N LEU A 197 9.47 -5.32 -3.90
CA LEU A 197 9.91 -3.92 -4.03
C LEU A 197 10.94 -3.53 -2.95
N GLU A 198 10.80 -4.06 -1.73
CA GLU A 198 11.79 -3.87 -0.66
C GLU A 198 13.12 -4.57 -0.96
N GLU A 199 13.09 -5.81 -1.46
CA GLU A 199 14.29 -6.54 -1.87
C GLU A 199 15.02 -5.81 -3.00
N GLU A 200 14.28 -5.35 -4.01
CA GLU A 200 14.85 -4.59 -5.12
C GLU A 200 15.43 -3.25 -4.66
N LEU A 201 14.78 -2.54 -3.73
CA LEU A 201 15.34 -1.32 -3.15
C LEU A 201 16.62 -1.61 -2.36
N THR A 202 16.65 -2.70 -1.60
CA THR A 202 17.83 -3.10 -0.82
C THR A 202 19.00 -3.46 -1.74
N SER A 203 18.74 -4.22 -2.81
CA SER A 203 19.74 -4.57 -3.82
C SER A 203 20.32 -3.34 -4.51
N VAL A 204 19.48 -2.35 -4.84
CA VAL A 204 19.92 -1.05 -5.37
C VAL A 204 20.91 -0.41 -4.40
N LEU A 205 20.53 -0.27 -3.12
CA LEU A 205 21.38 0.39 -2.14
C LEU A 205 22.74 -0.30 -1.98
N GLN A 206 22.78 -1.64 -1.97
CA GLN A 206 24.03 -2.41 -1.88
C GLN A 206 24.92 -2.25 -3.12
N SER A 207 24.34 -2.14 -4.31
CA SER A 207 25.10 -1.99 -5.57
C SER A 207 25.82 -0.64 -5.72
N PHE A 208 25.57 0.30 -4.80
CA PHE A 208 26.14 1.65 -4.80
C PHE A 208 26.89 1.98 -3.50
N GLU A 209 27.12 1.01 -2.61
CA GLU A 209 28.11 1.19 -1.54
C GLU A 209 29.52 1.28 -2.17
N PRO A 210 30.34 2.27 -1.79
CA PRO A 210 31.65 2.46 -2.38
C PRO A 210 32.55 1.27 -2.02
N GLU A 211 33.17 0.68 -3.05
CA GLU A 211 34.42 -0.06 -2.92
C GLU A 211 35.38 0.78 -2.07
N LYS A 212 35.98 0.13 -1.07
CA LYS A 212 36.83 0.77 -0.06
C LYS A 212 37.93 1.60 -0.72
N ALA A 213 38.01 2.86 -0.29
CA ALA A 213 39.19 3.74 -0.22
C ALA A 213 40.40 3.31 -1.07
N ASP A 214 40.54 3.92 -2.26
CA ASP A 214 41.84 3.99 -2.93
C ASP A 214 42.82 4.73 -2.01
N GLU A 215 43.96 4.07 -1.78
CA GLU A 215 45.11 4.57 -1.04
C GLU A 215 45.55 5.93 -1.57
N ILE A 216 45.80 6.83 -0.63
CA ILE A 216 46.32 8.17 -0.83
C ILE A 216 47.65 8.07 -1.59
N VAL A 217 47.65 8.49 -2.85
CA VAL A 217 48.86 8.78 -3.61
C VAL A 217 49.56 9.97 -2.94
N ASN A 218 50.57 9.68 -2.11
CA ASN A 218 51.50 10.69 -1.61
C ASN A 218 52.41 11.16 -2.75
N VAL A 219 51.97 12.20 -3.46
CA VAL A 219 52.86 13.02 -4.30
C VAL A 219 53.63 13.96 -3.37
N ASN A 220 54.83 13.55 -2.97
CA ASN A 220 55.77 14.42 -2.26
C ASN A 220 56.58 15.25 -3.25
N ILE A 221 56.23 16.54 -3.42
CA ILE A 221 57.13 17.54 -3.99
C ILE A 221 56.97 18.86 -3.23
N GLN A 222 58.06 19.28 -2.57
CA GLN A 222 58.62 20.65 -2.42
C GLN A 222 59.46 20.69 -1.12
N SER A 223 60.80 20.64 -1.15
CA SER A 223 61.82 21.62 -1.60
C SER A 223 62.32 22.58 -0.49
N GLY A 224 63.49 22.25 0.08
CA GLY A 224 64.54 23.17 0.61
C GLY A 224 64.33 23.82 1.99
N PRO A 225 65.41 24.31 2.67
CA PRO A 225 66.76 24.56 2.16
C PRO A 225 67.91 23.85 2.90
N ILE A 226 69.06 23.95 2.25
CA ILE A 226 70.38 23.37 2.56
C ILE A 226 70.99 24.03 3.80
N ALA A 227 71.53 23.23 4.74
CA ALA A 227 72.45 23.70 5.78
C ALA A 227 73.84 23.09 5.56
N VAL A 228 74.79 23.97 5.26
CA VAL A 228 76.20 23.67 5.02
C VAL A 228 76.89 23.30 6.34
N LYS A 229 77.57 22.14 6.38
CA LYS A 229 78.54 21.80 7.43
C LYS A 229 79.86 22.51 7.15
N VAL A 230 80.41 23.20 8.15
CA VAL A 230 81.87 23.39 8.26
C VAL A 230 82.31 23.03 9.67
N THR A 231 83.38 22.24 9.67
CA THR A 231 84.15 21.56 10.72
C THR A 231 84.93 22.49 11.65
N SER A 232 85.00 22.12 12.94
CA SER A 232 86.21 21.88 13.78
C SER A 232 85.88 22.14 15.25
#